data_AF-A0A9D2ALW7-F1
#
_entry.id   AF-A0A9D2ALW7-F1
#
_cell.length_a   1.000
_cell.length_b   1.000
_cell.length_c   1.000
_cell.angle_alpha   90.00
_cell.angle_beta   90.00
_cell.angle_gamma   90.00
#
_symmetry.space_group_name_H-M   'P 1'
#
loop_
_entity.id
_entity.type
_entity.pdbx_description
1 polymer ?
#
loop_
_entity_poly.entity_id
_entity_poly.type
_entity_poly.pdbx_seq_one_letter_code
_entity_poly.pdbx_strand_id
1 'polypeptide(L)'
;MEKAEIEKCAYCGKPGKEKEKFCSDECKRRYEKELQKDQRNIRYFLLGIGLGILCLFAGAITGREWAEGDGLILTGLTIFIFPFTTPETVKWLGYKRAKVLGRTLGILVIAAGGWILVGIG
;
A
#
# COMPACT_ATOMS: atom_id res chain seq x y z
N MET A 1 16.01 33.34 -11.67
CA MET A 1 15.11 33.06 -10.54
C MET A 1 15.13 31.55 -10.28
N GLU A 2 16.19 31.05 -9.63
CA GLU A 2 16.28 29.65 -9.19
C GLU A 2 15.30 29.50 -8.03
N LYS A 3 14.10 28.94 -8.29
CA LYS A 3 13.14 28.65 -7.22
C LYS A 3 13.81 27.60 -6.34
N ALA A 4 14.20 27.97 -5.13
CA ALA A 4 14.57 27.02 -4.09
C ALA A 4 13.35 26.13 -3.81
N GLU A 5 13.27 24.98 -4.46
CA GLU A 5 12.24 24.00 -4.23
C GLU A 5 12.53 23.38 -2.85
N ILE A 6 11.85 23.89 -1.81
CA ILE A 6 11.88 23.29 -0.48
C ILE A 6 11.11 21.97 -0.59
N GLU A 7 11.78 20.93 -1.07
CA GLU A 7 11.21 19.61 -1.20
C GLU A 7 10.87 19.07 0.20
N LYS A 8 9.65 18.56 0.36
CA LYS A 8 9.24 17.91 1.61
C LYS A 8 10.04 16.62 1.77
N CYS A 9 10.44 16.32 3.02
CA CYS A 9 11.17 15.10 3.32
C CYS A 9 10.39 13.87 2.85
N ALA A 10 11.02 13.02 2.02
CA ALA A 10 10.41 11.85 1.43
C ALA A 10 9.92 10.81 2.47
N TYR A 11 10.45 10.82 3.69
CA TYR A 11 10.04 9.91 4.76
C TYR A 11 8.93 10.48 5.64
N CYS A 12 9.16 11.64 6.28
CA CYS A 12 8.28 12.18 7.31
C CYS A 12 7.30 13.27 6.81
N GLY A 13 7.51 13.82 5.62
CA GLY A 13 6.67 14.87 5.04
C GLY A 13 6.85 16.27 5.64
N LYS A 14 7.84 16.48 6.52
CA LYS A 14 8.23 17.81 7.02
C LYS A 14 8.89 18.65 5.91
N PRO A 15 8.82 20.00 5.95
CA PRO A 15 9.59 20.83 5.03
C PRO A 15 11.09 20.46 5.17
N GLY A 16 11.71 20.08 4.05
CA GLY A 16 13.10 19.66 4.02
C GLY A 16 14.06 20.84 4.12
N LYS A 17 15.36 20.54 4.13
CA LYS A 17 16.40 21.55 3.93
C LYS A 17 16.55 21.80 2.44
N GLU A 18 16.93 23.03 2.07
CA GLU A 18 17.22 23.39 0.69
C GLU A 18 18.22 22.38 0.08
N LYS A 19 17.84 21.74 -1.04
CA LYS A 19 18.60 20.70 -1.78
C LYS A 19 18.72 19.31 -1.13
N GLU A 20 18.11 19.05 0.04
CA GLU A 20 18.16 17.73 0.67
C GLU A 20 16.80 17.01 0.69
N LYS A 21 16.76 15.80 0.10
CA LYS A 21 15.56 14.93 0.01
C LYS A 21 15.06 14.43 1.38
N PHE A 22 15.88 14.54 2.44
CA PHE A 22 15.57 14.09 3.79
C PHE A 22 15.88 15.17 4.81
N CYS A 23 15.08 15.28 5.89
CA CYS A 23 15.28 16.31 6.92
C CYS A 23 16.41 15.98 7.92
N SER A 24 16.86 14.71 7.97
CA SER A 24 17.94 14.23 8.85
C SER A 24 18.43 12.87 8.37
N ASP A 25 19.69 12.51 8.68
CA ASP A 25 20.25 11.18 8.45
C ASP A 25 19.42 10.05 9.09
N GLU A 26 18.75 10.33 10.22
CA GLU A 26 17.86 9.35 10.84
C GLU A 26 16.66 9.01 9.95
N CYS A 27 16.07 10.00 9.27
CA CYS A 27 14.98 9.77 8.33
C CYS A 27 15.45 9.01 7.10
N LYS A 28 16.67 9.28 6.62
CA LYS A 28 17.29 8.55 5.52
C LYS A 28 17.51 7.07 5.89
N ARG A 29 18.16 6.79 7.04
CA ARG A 29 18.39 5.43 7.53
C ARG A 29 17.10 4.65 7.76
N ARG A 30 16.06 5.28 8.34
CA ARG A 30 14.75 4.63 8.53
C ARG A 30 14.08 4.35 7.19
N TYR A 31 14.12 5.29 6.25
CA TYR A 31 13.56 5.10 4.91
C TYR A 31 14.23 3.93 4.19
N GLU A 32 15.58 3.89 4.15
CA GLU A 32 16.32 2.81 3.50
C GLU A 32 16.07 1.45 4.17
N LYS A 33 16.03 1.39 5.51
CA LYS A 33 15.75 0.15 6.26
C LYS A 33 14.35 -0.39 6.00
N GLU A 34 13.35 0.49 5.96
CA GLU A 34 11.97 0.12 5.63
C GLU A 34 11.85 -0.32 4.17
N LEU A 35 12.48 0.43 3.24
CA LEU A 35 12.48 0.11 1.81
C LEU A 35 13.16 -1.23 1.51
N GLN A 36 14.25 -1.55 2.19
CA GLN A 36 14.95 -2.82 2.02
C GLN A 36 14.13 -4.02 2.52
N LYS A 37 13.39 -3.84 3.62
CA LYS A 37 12.41 -4.85 4.10
C LYS A 37 11.25 -5.01 3.13
N ASP A 38 10.67 -3.90 2.68
CA ASP A 38 9.60 -3.89 1.69
C ASP A 38 10.07 -4.59 0.40
N GLN A 39 11.25 -4.27 -0.13
CA GLN A 39 11.77 -4.91 -1.34
C GLN A 39 11.93 -6.43 -1.24
N ARG A 40 12.32 -6.96 -0.08
CA ARG A 40 12.39 -8.42 0.09
C ARG A 40 10.99 -9.04 0.11
N ASN A 41 10.03 -8.31 0.66
CA ASN A 41 8.66 -8.79 0.82
C ASN A 41 7.74 -8.44 -0.37
N ILE A 42 8.17 -7.56 -1.28
CA ILE A 42 7.40 -7.16 -2.49
C ILE A 42 7.08 -8.35 -3.39
N ARG A 43 7.98 -9.34 -3.44
CA ARG A 43 7.76 -10.56 -4.23
C ARG A 43 6.61 -11.39 -3.67
N TYR A 44 6.54 -11.51 -2.34
CA TYR A 44 5.43 -12.18 -1.66
C TYR A 44 4.13 -11.38 -1.78
N PHE A 45 4.21 -10.06 -1.77
CA PHE A 45 3.07 -9.19 -2.02
C PHE A 45 2.50 -9.38 -3.43
N LEU A 46 3.34 -9.32 -4.47
CA LEU A 46 2.90 -9.55 -5.85
C LEU A 46 2.29 -10.94 -6.03
N LEU A 47 2.89 -11.96 -5.41
CA LEU A 47 2.33 -13.31 -5.41
C LEU A 47 0.97 -13.35 -4.71
N GLY A 48 0.82 -12.73 -3.54
CA GLY A 48 -0.44 -12.69 -2.80
C GLY A 48 -1.56 -11.96 -3.54
N ILE A 49 -1.26 -10.82 -4.18
CA ILE A 49 -2.20 -10.09 -5.03
C ILE A 49 -2.57 -10.93 -6.26
N GLY A 50 -1.60 -11.57 -6.91
CA GLY A 50 -1.85 -12.45 -8.05
C GLY A 50 -2.77 -13.61 -7.70
N LEU A 51 -2.54 -14.24 -6.54
CA LEU A 51 -3.38 -15.32 -6.01
C LEU A 51 -4.79 -14.83 -5.66
N GLY A 52 -4.90 -13.68 -5.00
CA GLY A 52 -6.18 -13.07 -4.65
C GLY A 52 -7.03 -12.72 -5.87
N ILE A 53 -6.43 -12.11 -6.90
CA ILE A 53 -7.11 -11.83 -8.17
C ILE A 53 -7.56 -13.14 -8.84
N LEU A 54 -6.72 -14.18 -8.83
CA LEU A 54 -7.06 -15.46 -9.44
C LEU A 54 -8.26 -16.13 -8.71
N CYS A 55 -8.31 -16.04 -7.38
CA CYS A 55 -9.47 -16.47 -6.59
C CYS A 55 -10.74 -15.66 -6.91
N LEU A 56 -10.63 -14.33 -7.06
CA LEU A 56 -11.75 -13.47 -7.46
C LEU A 56 -12.30 -13.88 -8.83
N PHE A 57 -11.44 -14.06 -9.83
CA PHE A 57 -11.84 -14.51 -11.16
C PHE A 57 -12.47 -15.91 -11.14
N ALA A 58 -11.93 -16.83 -10.36
CA ALA A 58 -12.48 -18.18 -10.21
C ALA A 58 -13.87 -18.17 -9.54
N GLY A 59 -14.05 -17.33 -8.51
CA GLY A 59 -15.34 -17.12 -7.85
C GLY A 59 -16.40 -16.58 -8.82
N ALA A 60 -16.05 -15.57 -9.61
CA ALA A 60 -16.92 -14.97 -10.61
C ALA A 60 -17.34 -15.95 -11.71
N ILE A 61 -16.41 -16.80 -12.20
CA ILE A 61 -16.71 -17.80 -13.23
C ILE A 61 -17.60 -18.93 -12.68
N THR A 62 -17.38 -19.32 -11.42
CA THR A 62 -18.13 -20.42 -10.79
C THR A 62 -19.46 -19.98 -10.18
N GLY A 63 -19.75 -18.67 -10.15
CA GLY A 63 -20.96 -18.11 -9.53
C GLY A 63 -21.04 -18.37 -8.03
N ARG A 64 -19.89 -18.54 -7.36
CA ARG A 64 -19.83 -18.82 -5.93
C ARG A 64 -19.47 -17.55 -5.17
N GLU A 65 -20.50 -16.84 -4.73
CA GLU A 65 -20.42 -15.57 -3.98
C GLU A 65 -19.50 -15.67 -2.73
N TRP A 66 -19.43 -16.87 -2.15
CA TRP A 66 -18.61 -17.22 -0.99
C TRP A 66 -17.12 -17.24 -1.32
N ALA A 67 -16.76 -17.69 -2.52
CA ALA A 67 -15.38 -17.73 -3.02
C ALA A 67 -14.92 -16.34 -3.46
N GLU A 68 -15.83 -15.51 -3.97
CA GLU A 68 -15.56 -14.11 -4.32
C GLU A 68 -15.27 -13.26 -3.07
N GLY A 69 -16.09 -13.39 -2.02
CA GLY A 69 -15.85 -12.66 -0.77
C GLY A 69 -14.56 -13.08 -0.05
N ASP A 70 -14.23 -14.38 -0.01
CA ASP A 70 -12.96 -14.86 0.56
C ASP A 70 -11.75 -14.33 -0.22
N GLY A 71 -11.81 -14.38 -1.56
CA GLY A 71 -10.79 -13.81 -2.43
C GLY A 71 -10.57 -12.31 -2.19
N LEU A 72 -11.65 -11.56 -1.92
CA LEU A 72 -11.57 -10.13 -1.63
C LEU A 72 -10.96 -9.85 -0.25
N ILE A 73 -11.32 -10.63 0.77
CA ILE A 73 -10.72 -10.52 2.11
C ILE A 73 -9.23 -10.84 2.08
N LEU A 74 -8.82 -11.94 1.42
CA LEU A 74 -7.41 -12.32 1.27
C LEU A 74 -6.59 -11.24 0.54
N THR A 75 -7.17 -10.65 -0.50
CA THR A 75 -6.56 -9.53 -1.23
C THR A 75 -6.44 -8.30 -0.33
N GLY A 76 -7.50 -7.95 0.40
CA GLY A 76 -7.50 -6.83 1.34
C GLY A 76 -6.49 -6.99 2.49
N LEU A 77 -6.34 -8.20 3.03
CA LEU A 77 -5.34 -8.53 4.04
C LEU A 77 -3.91 -8.36 3.49
N THR A 78 -3.68 -8.80 2.25
CA THR A 78 -2.40 -8.65 1.56
C THR A 78 -2.03 -7.18 1.38
N ILE A 79 -2.99 -6.33 0.98
CA ILE A 79 -2.82 -4.87 0.87
C ILE A 79 -2.60 -4.20 2.23
N PHE A 80 -3.28 -4.67 3.27
CA PHE A 80 -3.12 -4.15 4.63
C PHE A 80 -1.72 -4.44 5.20
N ILE A 81 -1.22 -5.66 5.03
CA ILE A 81 0.11 -6.06 5.52
C ILE A 81 1.20 -5.35 4.70
N PHE A 82 1.03 -5.25 3.37
CA PHE A 82 1.98 -4.62 2.46
C PHE A 82 1.31 -3.49 1.66
N PRO A 83 1.22 -2.28 2.22
CA PRO A 83 0.71 -1.11 1.50
C PRO A 83 1.75 -0.60 0.50
N PHE A 84 1.90 -1.30 -0.63
CA PHE A 84 2.71 -0.82 -1.75
C PHE A 84 1.97 0.30 -2.48
N THR A 85 2.13 1.51 -1.96
CA THR A 85 1.73 2.72 -2.67
C THR A 85 2.73 3.04 -3.77
N THR A 86 2.21 3.33 -4.98
CA THR A 86 2.96 3.75 -6.16
C THR A 86 3.96 4.87 -5.80
N PRO A 87 5.19 4.84 -6.35
CA PRO A 87 6.23 5.83 -6.03
C PRO A 87 5.80 7.28 -6.31
N GLU A 88 4.87 7.49 -7.25
CA GLU A 88 4.26 8.80 -7.51
C GLU A 88 3.48 9.33 -6.31
N THR A 89 2.64 8.51 -5.68
CA THR A 89 1.88 8.88 -4.47
C THR A 89 2.81 9.11 -3.28
N VAL A 90 3.86 8.29 -3.15
CA VAL A 90 4.88 8.43 -2.10
C VAL A 90 5.63 9.75 -2.23
N LYS A 91 5.95 10.18 -3.46
CA LYS A 91 6.63 11.46 -3.71
C LYS A 91 5.76 12.67 -3.32
N TRP A 92 4.44 12.55 -3.47
CA TRP A 92 3.50 13.63 -3.18
C TRP A 92 3.08 13.71 -1.69
N LEU A 93 2.84 12.56 -1.05
CA LEU A 93 2.34 12.46 0.34
C LEU A 93 3.43 12.20 1.39
N GLY A 94 4.60 11.70 0.96
CA GLY A 94 5.64 11.16 1.84
C GLY A 94 5.38 9.70 2.21
N TYR A 95 6.46 8.92 2.33
CA TYR A 95 6.45 7.47 2.54
C TYR A 95 5.61 7.03 3.75
N LYS A 96 5.70 7.76 4.88
CA LYS A 96 4.95 7.42 6.09
C LYS A 96 3.44 7.58 5.89
N ARG A 97 2.99 8.64 5.21
CA ARG A 97 1.56 8.88 4.94
C ARG A 97 1.03 7.95 3.86
N ALA A 98 1.85 7.66 2.86
CA ALA A 98 1.50 6.73 1.80
C ALA A 98 1.22 5.31 2.34
N LYS A 99 2.06 4.80 3.27
CA LYS A 99 1.76 3.51 3.96
C LYS A 99 0.44 3.54 4.73
N VAL A 100 0.14 4.65 5.43
CA VAL A 100 -1.13 4.77 6.16
C VAL A 100 -2.31 4.72 5.21
N LEU A 101 -2.23 5.43 4.09
CA LEU A 101 -3.28 5.42 3.06
C LEU A 101 -3.49 4.01 2.49
N GLY A 102 -2.42 3.30 2.16
CA GLY A 102 -2.50 1.93 1.66
C GLY A 102 -3.14 0.96 2.68
N ARG A 103 -2.86 1.11 3.98
CA ARG A 103 -3.52 0.32 5.03
C ARG A 103 -5.01 0.62 5.14
N THR A 104 -5.39 1.90 5.07
CA THR A 104 -6.80 2.30 5.07
C THR A 104 -7.54 1.68 3.87
N LEU A 105 -6.92 1.70 2.68
CA LEU A 105 -7.48 1.05 1.50
C LEU A 105 -7.63 -0.47 1.71
N GLY A 106 -6.63 -1.14 2.29
CA GLY A 106 -6.74 -2.56 2.63
C GLY A 106 -7.91 -2.88 3.56
N ILE A 107 -8.13 -2.07 4.61
CA ILE A 107 -9.27 -2.23 5.52
C ILE A 107 -10.60 -2.07 4.78
N LEU A 108 -10.71 -1.09 3.88
CA LEU A 108 -11.92 -0.89 3.08
C LEU A 108 -12.22 -2.10 2.18
N VAL A 109 -11.20 -2.71 1.59
CA VAL A 109 -11.34 -3.92 0.77
C VAL A 109 -11.80 -5.11 1.62
N ILE A 110 -11.24 -5.29 2.82
CA ILE A 110 -11.67 -6.34 3.75
C ILE A 110 -13.13 -6.15 4.16
N ALA A 111 -13.52 -4.90 4.48
CA ALA A 111 -14.90 -4.58 4.84
C ALA A 111 -15.88 -4.86 3.69
N ALA A 112 -15.51 -4.53 2.45
CA ALA A 112 -16.29 -4.86 1.26
C ALA A 112 -16.40 -6.38 1.04
N GLY A 113 -15.32 -7.15 1.25
CA GLY A 113 -15.35 -8.61 1.16
C GLY A 113 -16.25 -9.25 2.21
N GLY A 114 -16.19 -8.75 3.45
CA GLY A 114 -17.10 -9.15 4.51
C GLY A 114 -18.56 -8.82 4.18
N TRP A 115 -18.80 -7.70 3.50
CA TRP A 115 -20.14 -7.30 3.08
C TRP A 115 -20.76 -8.27 2.06
N ILE A 116 -19.97 -8.67 1.07
CA ILE A 116 -20.36 -9.67 0.07
C ILE A 116 -20.61 -11.04 0.75
N LEU A 117 -19.75 -11.45 1.69
CA LEU A 117 -19.89 -12.72 2.40
C LEU A 117 -21.12 -12.82 3.31
N VAL A 118 -21.54 -11.71 3.93
CA VAL A 118 -22.72 -11.68 4.81
C VAL A 118 -24.02 -11.65 3.99
N GLY A 119 -23.95 -11.43 2.67
CA GLY A 119 -25.10 -11.56 1.77
C GLY A 119 -26.17 -10.48 2.01
N ILE A 120 -25.77 -9.27 2.39
CA ILE A 120 -26.71 -8.14 2.51
C ILE A 120 -26.79 -7.39 1.17
N GLY A 121 -26.89 -8.15 0.08
CA GLY A 121 -27.04 -7.70 -1.31
C GLY A 121 -28.18 -8.44 -1.97
#